data_AF-A0A7R9IP45-F1
#
_entry.id   AF-A0A7R9IP45-F1
#
_cell.length_a   1.000
_cell.length_b   1.000
_cell.length_c   1.000
_cell.angle_alpha   90.00
_cell.angle_beta   90.00
_cell.angle_gamma   90.00
#
_symmetry.space_group_name_H-M   'P 1'
#
loop_
_entity.id
_entity.type
_entity.pdbx_description
1 polymer ?
#
loop_
_entity_poly.entity_id
_entity_poly.type
_entity_poly.pdbx_seq_one_letter_code
_entity_poly.pdbx_strand_id
1 'polypeptide(L)'
;MTDIPCTSSTTTTTTMTTHQKLYGKDISEYDNVDVEQLLAQLTPEEITMLAKEVDPDDQFLPPSQRTSYDCEKTPTGPLDRKKLIEHINKQAMETPDIPEHKPYVAGTVRGKKWIPPPQSARERNAEEQIAIDLGDEYETALTDASQEEIIDLAAILGFHSMMNQDQYHASLLNKGQPVGLGWDGITKASQPKLYPVDPPNSTDPDATIKQVKDDDHNLTDLNWNNIK
;
A
#
# COMPACT_ATOMS: atom_id res chain seq x y z
N MET A 1 -9.41 38.56 -54.88
CA MET A 1 -8.22 39.44 -54.74
C MET A 1 -8.53 40.42 -53.65
N THR A 2 -8.13 40.10 -52.42
CA THR A 2 -8.17 40.96 -51.24
C THR A 2 -7.08 40.45 -50.31
N ASP A 3 -5.94 41.13 -50.36
CA ASP A 3 -4.74 40.88 -49.56
C ASP A 3 -5.02 41.19 -48.08
N ILE A 4 -4.58 40.29 -47.19
CA ILE A 4 -4.53 40.53 -45.74
C ILE A 4 -3.05 40.78 -45.39
N PRO A 5 -2.69 41.94 -44.82
CA PRO A 5 -1.31 42.25 -44.53
C PRO A 5 -0.76 41.43 -43.36
N CYS A 6 0.42 40.85 -43.60
CA CYS A 6 1.28 40.21 -42.63
C CYS A 6 1.88 41.26 -41.68
N THR A 7 1.58 41.19 -40.39
CA THR A 7 2.25 41.99 -39.35
C THR A 7 3.24 41.11 -38.59
N SER A 8 4.50 41.18 -39.01
CA SER A 8 5.65 40.69 -38.23
C SER A 8 5.97 41.70 -37.13
N SER A 9 5.86 41.32 -35.87
CA SER A 9 6.45 42.07 -34.74
C SER A 9 7.61 41.28 -34.15
N THR A 10 8.83 41.64 -34.55
CA THR A 10 10.07 41.09 -33.98
C THR A 10 10.41 41.90 -32.72
N THR A 11 10.18 41.32 -31.55
CA THR A 11 10.68 41.87 -30.28
C THR A 11 11.88 41.03 -29.84
N THR A 12 13.09 41.51 -30.10
CA THR A 12 14.34 40.87 -29.70
C THR A 12 14.64 41.23 -28.24
N THR A 13 14.37 40.32 -27.31
CA THR A 13 14.83 40.42 -25.92
C THR A 13 16.13 39.63 -25.77
N THR A 14 17.26 40.34 -25.81
CA THR A 14 18.59 39.77 -25.57
C THR A 14 18.74 39.43 -24.09
N THR A 15 18.55 38.16 -23.75
CA THR A 15 18.87 37.63 -22.42
C THR A 15 20.19 36.86 -22.53
N MET A 16 21.22 37.32 -21.81
CA MET A 16 22.53 36.67 -21.79
C MET A 16 22.45 35.36 -20.99
N THR A 17 22.30 34.25 -21.69
CA THR A 17 22.42 32.90 -21.12
C THR A 17 23.35 32.09 -21.99
N THR A 18 24.33 31.46 -21.34
CA THR A 18 25.39 30.63 -21.91
C THR A 18 24.87 29.67 -22.99
N HIS A 19 25.52 29.70 -24.16
CA HIS A 19 25.19 28.93 -25.35
C HIS A 19 25.29 27.41 -25.09
N GLN A 20 24.20 26.79 -24.63
CA GLN A 20 24.09 25.34 -24.61
C GLN A 20 24.01 24.87 -26.07
N LYS A 21 25.05 24.19 -26.55
CA LYS A 21 25.02 23.57 -27.88
C LYS A 21 24.16 22.31 -27.79
N LEU A 22 23.06 22.26 -28.52
CA LEU A 22 22.24 21.06 -28.65
C LEU A 22 22.73 20.31 -29.90
N TYR A 23 23.15 19.05 -29.76
CA TYR A 23 23.74 18.25 -30.84
C TYR A 23 24.85 18.95 -31.65
N GLY A 24 25.66 19.79 -31.01
CA GLY A 24 26.80 20.46 -31.64
C GLY A 24 26.47 21.71 -32.46
N LYS A 25 25.21 22.13 -32.52
CA LYS A 25 24.76 23.39 -33.16
C LYS A 25 24.30 24.41 -32.12
N ASP A 26 24.40 25.69 -32.47
CA ASP A 26 23.92 26.78 -31.62
C ASP A 26 22.38 26.81 -31.63
N ILE A 27 21.75 27.05 -30.47
CA ILE A 27 20.28 27.03 -30.28
C ILE A 27 19.56 27.91 -31.31
N SER A 28 20.13 29.06 -31.65
CA SER A 28 19.59 30.01 -32.64
C SER A 28 19.43 29.43 -34.06
N GLU A 29 20.18 28.38 -34.40
CA GLU A 29 20.02 27.69 -35.69
C GLU A 29 18.73 26.88 -35.74
N TYR A 30 18.23 26.42 -34.60
CA TYR A 30 16.97 25.68 -34.48
C TYR A 30 15.74 26.59 -34.47
N ASP A 31 15.89 27.86 -34.07
CA ASP A 31 14.80 28.85 -34.05
C ASP A 31 14.24 29.16 -35.46
N ASN A 32 15.02 28.91 -36.52
CA ASN A 32 14.65 29.21 -37.91
C ASN A 32 14.33 27.96 -38.75
N VAL A 33 14.21 26.80 -38.11
CA VAL A 33 13.89 25.57 -38.85
C VAL A 33 12.40 25.53 -39.15
N ASP A 34 12.05 25.37 -40.43
CA ASP A 34 10.66 25.24 -40.84
C ASP A 34 10.08 23.90 -40.36
N VAL A 35 9.16 23.99 -39.41
CA VAL A 35 8.50 22.84 -38.79
C VAL A 35 7.67 22.07 -39.83
N GLU A 36 7.07 22.75 -40.81
CA GLU A 36 6.30 22.11 -41.89
C GLU A 36 7.20 21.26 -42.78
N GLN A 37 8.40 21.75 -43.10
CA GLN A 37 9.39 21.01 -43.88
C GLN A 37 9.89 19.76 -43.14
N LEU A 38 10.06 19.84 -41.82
CA LEU A 38 10.42 18.67 -41.00
C LEU A 38 9.28 17.64 -40.96
N LEU A 39 8.03 18.08 -40.76
CA LEU A 39 6.86 17.22 -40.78
C LEU A 39 6.69 16.51 -42.14
N ALA A 40 6.96 17.22 -43.24
CA ALA A 40 6.86 16.66 -44.59
C ALA A 40 7.92 15.60 -44.91
N GLN A 41 9.04 15.57 -44.17
CA GLN A 41 10.10 14.56 -44.33
C GLN A 41 9.83 13.27 -43.54
N LEU A 42 8.93 13.32 -42.56
CA LEU A 42 8.55 12.16 -41.75
C LEU A 42 7.58 11.25 -42.51
N THR A 43 7.77 9.94 -42.36
CA THR A 43 6.82 8.96 -42.86
C THR A 43 5.52 9.00 -42.06
N PRO A 44 4.37 8.56 -42.63
CA PRO A 44 3.11 8.52 -41.90
C PRO A 44 3.17 7.68 -40.62
N GLU A 45 4.03 6.65 -40.59
CA GLU A 45 4.26 5.83 -39.40
C GLU A 45 5.01 6.59 -38.30
N GLU A 46 6.05 7.34 -38.65
CA GLU A 46 6.80 8.17 -37.69
C GLU A 46 5.97 9.34 -37.18
N ILE A 47 5.15 9.96 -38.03
CA ILE A 47 4.18 10.99 -37.60
C ILE A 47 3.21 10.41 -36.57
N THR A 48 2.73 9.19 -36.81
CA THR A 48 1.82 8.49 -35.87
C THR A 48 2.54 8.14 -34.56
N MET A 49 3.83 7.79 -34.61
CA MET A 49 4.64 7.52 -33.43
C MET A 49 4.88 8.78 -32.60
N LEU A 50 5.25 9.89 -33.24
CA LEU A 50 5.41 11.20 -32.59
C LEU A 50 4.11 11.67 -31.94
N ALA A 51 2.96 11.44 -32.59
CA ALA A 51 1.66 11.75 -32.01
C ALA A 51 1.31 10.90 -30.78
N LYS A 52 1.91 9.71 -30.63
CA LYS A 52 1.70 8.79 -29.49
C LYS A 52 2.67 9.03 -28.33
N GLU A 53 3.77 9.74 -28.55
CA GLU A 53 4.77 10.11 -27.52
C GLU A 53 4.34 11.35 -26.71
N VAL A 54 3.14 11.26 -26.12
CA VAL A 54 2.62 12.28 -25.21
C VAL A 54 3.19 12.07 -23.81
N ASP A 55 3.62 13.16 -23.16
CA ASP A 55 4.07 13.13 -21.76
C ASP A 55 2.90 12.71 -20.86
N PRO A 56 3.01 11.57 -20.12
CA PRO A 56 1.95 11.14 -19.21
C PRO A 56 1.60 12.17 -18.13
N ASP A 57 2.48 13.12 -17.85
CA ASP A 57 2.31 14.17 -16.85
C ASP A 57 1.80 15.50 -17.44
N ASP A 58 1.52 15.59 -18.75
CA ASP A 58 1.00 16.81 -19.39
C ASP A 58 -0.39 17.21 -18.83
N GLN A 59 -0.41 18.25 -17.99
CA GLN A 59 -1.61 18.74 -17.32
C GLN A 59 -2.68 19.30 -18.28
N PHE A 60 -2.30 19.72 -19.48
CA PHE A 60 -3.21 20.34 -20.45
C PHE A 60 -3.97 19.32 -21.30
N LEU A 61 -3.53 18.07 -21.31
CA LEU A 61 -4.23 16.98 -21.98
C LEU A 61 -5.15 16.24 -21.00
N PRO A 62 -6.36 15.80 -21.42
CA PRO A 62 -7.21 14.96 -20.58
C PRO A 62 -6.53 13.61 -20.31
N PRO A 63 -6.77 12.95 -19.16
CA PRO A 63 -6.11 11.70 -18.79
C PRO A 63 -6.21 10.59 -19.85
N SER A 64 -7.28 10.56 -20.64
CA SER A 64 -7.46 9.59 -21.73
C SER A 64 -6.50 9.78 -22.92
N GLN A 65 -5.89 10.96 -23.05
CA GLN A 65 -4.94 11.29 -24.12
C GLN A 65 -3.48 11.29 -23.64
N ARG A 66 -3.25 11.05 -22.34
CA ARG A 66 -1.91 10.92 -21.74
C ARG A 66 -1.35 9.49 -21.81
N THR A 67 -2.15 8.54 -22.30
CA THR A 67 -1.77 7.14 -22.44
C THR A 67 -1.55 6.81 -23.91
N SER A 68 -0.42 6.16 -24.22
CA SER A 68 -0.09 5.68 -25.57
C SER A 68 -0.87 4.43 -26.00
N TYR A 69 -1.76 3.92 -25.13
CA TYR A 69 -2.53 2.72 -25.39
C TYR A 69 -3.78 3.04 -26.22
N ASP A 70 -3.75 2.66 -27.49
CA ASP A 70 -4.91 2.61 -28.37
C ASP A 70 -5.27 1.16 -28.70
N CYS A 71 -6.54 0.79 -28.49
CA CYS A 71 -7.07 -0.52 -28.87
C CYS A 71 -7.90 -0.40 -30.14
N GLU A 72 -7.33 -0.79 -31.28
CA GLU A 72 -8.04 -0.83 -32.57
C GLU A 72 -9.04 -2.00 -32.68
N LYS A 73 -9.04 -2.91 -31.70
CA LYS A 73 -9.90 -4.10 -31.72
C LYS A 73 -11.32 -3.73 -31.31
N THR A 74 -12.29 -4.09 -32.15
CA THR A 74 -13.71 -3.95 -31.81
C THR A 74 -14.07 -4.77 -30.57
N PRO A 75 -15.00 -4.31 -29.71
CA PRO A 75 -15.44 -5.06 -28.54
C PRO A 75 -15.92 -6.47 -28.93
N THR A 76 -15.41 -7.50 -28.25
CA THR A 76 -15.67 -8.91 -28.60
C THR A 76 -16.96 -9.49 -28.02
N GLY A 77 -17.85 -8.64 -27.50
CA GLY A 77 -19.09 -9.04 -26.84
C GLY A 77 -18.91 -9.49 -25.39
N PRO A 78 -19.86 -10.25 -24.81
CA PRO A 78 -19.77 -10.77 -23.45
C PRO A 78 -18.55 -11.68 -23.25
N LEU A 79 -17.92 -11.61 -22.07
CA LEU A 79 -16.70 -12.35 -21.75
C LEU A 79 -16.92 -13.88 -21.81
N ASP A 80 -16.27 -14.54 -22.77
CA ASP A 80 -16.14 -16.00 -22.80
C ASP A 80 -14.95 -16.45 -21.95
N ARG A 81 -15.21 -16.76 -20.68
CA ARG A 81 -14.17 -17.19 -19.72
C ARG A 81 -13.43 -18.44 -20.16
N LYS A 82 -14.07 -19.37 -20.89
CA LYS A 82 -13.42 -20.62 -21.31
C LYS A 82 -12.32 -20.35 -22.33
N LYS A 83 -12.61 -19.52 -23.34
CA LYS A 83 -11.62 -19.09 -24.35
C LYS A 83 -10.47 -18.32 -23.74
N LEU A 84 -10.75 -17.46 -22.75
CA LEU A 84 -9.70 -16.72 -22.05
C LEU A 84 -8.75 -17.67 -21.31
N ILE A 85 -9.29 -18.64 -20.56
CA ILE A 85 -8.47 -19.61 -19.82
C ILE A 85 -7.64 -20.47 -20.78
N GLU A 86 -8.24 -20.93 -21.88
CA GLU A 86 -7.53 -21.70 -22.91
C GLU A 86 -6.39 -20.89 -23.54
N HIS A 87 -6.63 -19.61 -23.83
CA HIS A 87 -5.60 -18.71 -24.35
C HIS A 87 -4.44 -18.52 -23.36
N ILE A 88 -4.75 -18.28 -22.08
CA ILE A 88 -3.73 -18.12 -21.02
C ILE A 88 -2.91 -19.40 -20.87
N ASN A 89 -3.57 -20.57 -20.84
CA ASN A 89 -2.89 -21.86 -20.74
C ASN A 89 -1.98 -22.12 -21.94
N LYS A 90 -2.46 -21.80 -23.14
CA LYS A 90 -1.65 -21.91 -24.37
C LYS A 90 -0.43 -20.99 -24.30
N GLN A 91 -0.62 -19.72 -23.92
CA GLN A 91 0.48 -18.78 -23.76
C GLN A 91 1.50 -19.24 -22.71
N ALA A 92 1.04 -19.78 -21.58
CA ALA A 92 1.92 -20.29 -20.53
C ALA A 92 2.77 -21.49 -21.00
N MET A 93 2.20 -22.37 -21.83
CA MET A 93 2.92 -23.54 -22.37
C MET A 93 3.86 -23.18 -23.53
N GLU A 94 3.54 -22.15 -24.31
CA GLU A 94 4.32 -21.73 -25.49
C GLU A 94 5.42 -20.72 -25.16
N THR A 95 5.33 -20.01 -24.04
CA THR A 95 6.36 -19.03 -23.63
C THR A 95 7.62 -19.78 -23.20
N PRO A 96 8.76 -19.62 -23.91
CA PRO A 96 9.98 -20.31 -23.54
C PRO A 96 10.58 -19.72 -22.26
N ASP A 97 11.25 -20.57 -21.49
CA ASP A 97 12.02 -20.13 -20.32
C ASP A 97 13.13 -19.16 -20.75
N ILE A 98 13.24 -18.05 -20.03
CA ILE A 98 14.32 -17.09 -20.25
C ILE A 98 15.63 -17.71 -19.75
N PRO A 99 16.67 -17.83 -20.58
CA PRO A 99 17.92 -18.43 -20.15
C PRO A 99 18.58 -17.59 -19.05
N GLU A 100 18.85 -18.22 -17.90
CA GLU A 100 19.59 -17.57 -16.83
C GLU A 100 21.02 -17.26 -17.29
N HIS A 101 21.38 -15.97 -17.35
CA HIS A 101 22.75 -15.57 -17.73
C HIS A 101 23.81 -16.11 -16.76
N LYS A 102 23.44 -16.35 -15.50
CA LYS A 102 24.27 -17.00 -14.48
C LYS A 102 23.38 -17.91 -13.62
N PRO A 103 23.49 -19.24 -13.72
CA PRO A 103 22.66 -20.14 -12.96
C PRO A 103 22.87 -19.94 -11.46
N TYR A 104 21.79 -19.94 -10.69
CA TYR A 104 21.87 -20.00 -9.23
C TYR A 104 22.52 -21.32 -8.79
N VAL A 105 23.58 -21.22 -7.98
CA VAL A 105 24.24 -22.38 -7.38
C VAL A 105 23.99 -22.36 -5.88
N ALA A 106 23.20 -23.32 -5.41
CA ALA A 106 22.85 -23.45 -4.00
C ALA A 106 24.13 -23.50 -3.13
N GLY A 107 24.14 -22.74 -2.04
CA GLY A 107 25.29 -22.65 -1.13
C GLY A 107 26.39 -21.66 -1.57
N THR A 108 26.27 -21.01 -2.73
CA THR A 108 27.25 -20.00 -3.16
C THR A 108 26.97 -18.66 -2.48
N VAL A 109 27.74 -18.34 -1.44
CA VAL A 109 27.72 -17.01 -0.82
C VAL A 109 28.69 -16.10 -1.58
N ARG A 110 28.15 -15.22 -2.44
CA ARG A 110 28.96 -14.27 -3.24
C ARG A 110 29.46 -13.05 -2.48
N GLY A 111 28.97 -12.83 -1.26
CA GLY A 111 29.33 -11.70 -0.41
C GLY A 111 30.06 -12.12 0.87
N LYS A 112 30.51 -11.13 1.65
CA LYS A 112 30.93 -11.39 3.02
C LYS A 112 29.68 -11.64 3.87
N LYS A 113 29.68 -12.73 4.63
CA LYS A 113 28.66 -12.91 5.68
C LYS A 113 28.80 -11.74 6.64
N TRP A 114 27.70 -11.05 6.92
CA TRP A 114 27.69 -10.00 7.92
C TRP A 114 28.07 -10.63 9.27
N ILE A 115 29.01 -9.98 9.96
CA ILE A 115 29.42 -10.33 11.32
C ILE A 115 28.93 -9.18 12.19
N PRO A 116 28.09 -9.42 13.21
CA PRO A 116 27.67 -8.37 14.11
C PRO A 116 28.90 -7.71 14.75
N PRO A 117 28.94 -6.37 14.84
CA PRO A 117 29.98 -5.70 15.61
C PRO A 117 29.94 -6.20 17.06
N PRO A 118 31.10 -6.25 17.75
CA PRO A 118 31.11 -6.63 19.16
C PRO A 118 30.21 -5.68 19.94
N GLN A 119 29.39 -6.24 20.85
CA GLN A 119 28.51 -5.46 21.71
C GLN A 119 29.31 -4.35 22.41
N SER A 120 28.72 -3.16 22.42
CA SER A 120 29.36 -2.00 23.05
C SER A 120 29.60 -2.28 24.53
N ALA A 121 30.65 -1.65 25.10
CA ALA A 121 30.88 -1.77 26.55
C ALA A 121 29.64 -1.33 27.33
N ARG A 122 28.86 -0.36 26.82
CA ARG A 122 27.63 0.10 27.46
C ARG A 122 26.54 -0.96 27.48
N GLU A 123 26.35 -1.71 26.40
CA GLU A 123 25.39 -2.83 26.36
C GLU A 123 25.85 -3.98 27.25
N ARG A 124 27.15 -4.31 27.26
CA ARG A 124 27.69 -5.34 28.17
C ARG A 124 27.52 -4.96 29.65
N ASN A 125 27.79 -3.69 30.00
CA ASN A 125 27.57 -3.20 31.36
C ASN A 125 26.08 -3.10 31.70
N ALA A 126 25.21 -2.80 30.74
CA ALA A 126 23.76 -2.83 30.97
C ALA A 126 23.27 -4.26 31.20
N GLU A 127 23.74 -5.23 30.42
CA GLU A 127 23.44 -6.66 30.61
C GLU A 127 23.97 -7.16 31.98
N GLU A 128 25.20 -6.80 32.36
CA GLU A 128 25.76 -7.09 33.69
C GLU A 128 25.02 -6.36 34.83
N GLN A 129 24.47 -5.17 34.60
CA GLN A 129 23.65 -4.45 35.58
C GLN A 129 22.21 -4.97 35.65
N ILE A 130 21.71 -5.61 34.59
CA ILE A 130 20.40 -6.27 34.54
C ILE A 130 20.46 -7.67 35.14
N ALA A 131 21.65 -8.27 35.28
CA ALA A 131 21.89 -9.39 36.18
C ALA A 131 21.72 -8.91 37.63
N ILE A 132 20.47 -8.69 38.04
CA ILE A 132 20.07 -8.51 39.41
C ILE A 132 20.49 -9.81 40.10
N ASP A 133 21.47 -9.74 40.99
CA ASP A 133 21.83 -10.82 41.91
C ASP A 133 20.66 -11.01 42.89
N LEU A 134 19.58 -11.60 42.40
CA LEU A 134 18.51 -12.17 43.19
C LEU A 134 19.15 -13.37 43.87
N GLY A 135 19.66 -13.17 45.09
CA GLY A 135 20.38 -14.24 45.80
C GLY A 135 19.65 -15.57 45.72
N ASP A 136 20.39 -16.68 45.66
CA ASP A 136 19.94 -18.03 45.25
C ASP A 136 18.54 -18.46 45.73
N GLU A 137 18.11 -18.00 46.90
CA GLU A 137 16.78 -18.23 47.49
C GLU A 137 15.63 -17.64 46.65
N TYR A 138 15.80 -16.44 46.08
CA TYR A 138 14.78 -15.77 45.25
C TYR A 138 14.71 -16.35 43.85
N GLU A 139 15.86 -16.66 43.23
CA GLU A 139 15.93 -17.36 41.94
C GLU A 139 15.28 -18.74 42.02
N THR A 140 15.53 -19.48 43.11
CA THR A 140 14.89 -20.77 43.36
C THR A 140 13.38 -20.61 43.54
N ALA A 141 12.93 -19.61 44.32
CA ALA A 141 11.50 -19.34 44.52
C ALA A 141 10.78 -18.91 43.22
N LEU A 142 11.44 -18.14 42.35
CA LEU A 142 10.94 -17.76 41.03
C LEU A 142 10.87 -18.96 40.06
N THR A 143 11.82 -19.88 40.16
CA THR A 143 11.87 -21.09 39.32
C THR A 143 10.84 -22.13 39.75
N ASP A 144 10.57 -22.27 41.05
CA ASP A 144 9.57 -23.18 41.61
C ASP A 144 8.15 -22.58 41.64
N ALA A 145 8.00 -21.27 41.47
CA ALA A 145 6.70 -20.60 41.42
C ALA A 145 5.85 -21.11 40.26
N SER A 146 4.57 -21.32 40.52
CA SER A 146 3.62 -21.70 39.48
C SER A 146 3.35 -20.53 38.53
N GLN A 147 2.93 -20.84 37.30
CA GLN A 147 2.59 -19.82 36.30
C GLN A 147 1.53 -18.82 36.81
N GLU A 148 0.59 -19.27 37.64
CA GLU A 148 -0.45 -18.42 38.24
C GLU A 148 0.15 -17.41 39.22
N GLU A 149 1.08 -17.83 40.07
CA GLU A 149 1.77 -16.95 41.03
C GLU A 149 2.68 -15.93 40.33
N ILE A 150 3.36 -16.32 39.26
CA ILE A 150 4.20 -15.41 38.45
C ILE A 150 3.33 -14.32 37.80
N ILE A 151 2.13 -14.67 37.34
CA ILE A 151 1.17 -13.72 36.76
C ILE A 151 0.66 -12.75 37.82
N ASP A 152 0.33 -13.23 39.02
CA ASP A 152 -0.12 -12.38 40.13
C ASP A 152 0.99 -11.42 40.59
N LEU A 153 2.24 -11.89 40.63
CA LEU A 153 3.41 -11.05 40.90
C LEU A 153 3.57 -9.96 39.81
N ALA A 154 3.43 -10.32 38.53
CA ALA A 154 3.49 -9.37 37.42
C ALA A 154 2.35 -8.33 37.46
N ALA A 155 1.16 -8.74 37.91
CA ALA A 155 0.02 -7.85 38.09
C ALA A 155 0.27 -6.80 39.19
N ILE A 156 0.88 -7.20 40.32
CA ILE A 156 1.24 -6.29 41.41
C ILE A 156 2.42 -5.38 41.01
N LEU A 157 3.40 -5.89 40.26
CA LEU A 157 4.57 -5.14 39.81
C LEU A 157 4.29 -4.20 38.62
N GLY A 158 3.11 -4.32 37.98
CA GLY A 158 2.70 -3.45 36.87
C GLY A 158 3.17 -3.91 35.48
N PHE A 159 3.57 -5.18 35.31
CA PHE A 159 4.01 -5.75 34.03
C PHE A 159 2.84 -6.17 33.10
N HIS A 160 1.65 -5.59 33.25
CA HIS A 160 0.48 -5.91 32.42
C HIS A 160 0.70 -5.64 30.91
N SER A 161 1.68 -4.79 30.56
CA SER A 161 2.01 -4.44 29.17
C SER A 161 2.73 -5.55 28.40
N MET A 162 3.24 -6.60 29.08
CA MET A 162 3.86 -7.75 28.41
C MET A 162 2.87 -8.87 28.08
N MET A 163 1.60 -8.72 28.46
CA MET A 163 0.59 -9.78 28.36
C MET A 163 -0.53 -9.37 27.41
N ASN A 164 -1.09 -10.32 26.67
CA ASN A 164 -2.19 -10.02 25.75
C ASN A 164 -3.47 -9.67 26.54
N GLN A 165 -4.34 -8.82 25.98
CA GLN A 165 -5.53 -8.30 26.66
C GLN A 165 -6.44 -9.41 27.19
N ASP A 166 -6.57 -10.51 26.43
CA ASP A 166 -7.37 -11.67 26.83
C ASP A 166 -6.76 -12.45 28.00
N GLN A 167 -5.42 -12.52 28.07
CA GLN A 167 -4.70 -13.19 29.16
C GLN A 167 -4.77 -12.35 30.45
N TYR A 168 -4.61 -11.03 30.34
CA TYR A 168 -4.77 -10.10 31.45
C TYR A 168 -6.18 -10.19 32.05
N HIS A 169 -7.21 -10.19 31.20
CA HIS A 169 -8.60 -10.29 31.65
C HIS A 169 -8.95 -11.66 32.25
N ALA A 170 -8.36 -12.75 31.74
CA ALA A 170 -8.53 -14.08 32.32
C ALA A 170 -7.93 -14.19 33.74
N SER A 171 -6.76 -13.60 33.96
CA SER A 171 -6.11 -13.51 35.27
C SER A 171 -6.94 -12.68 36.25
N LEU A 172 -7.45 -11.51 35.83
CA LEU A 172 -8.30 -10.65 36.68
C LEU A 172 -9.57 -11.36 37.17
N LEU A 173 -10.12 -12.27 36.35
CA LEU A 173 -11.33 -13.01 36.64
C LEU A 173 -11.08 -14.36 37.34
N ASN A 174 -9.83 -14.69 37.67
CA ASN A 174 -9.42 -15.97 38.26
C ASN A 174 -9.96 -17.18 37.48
N LYS A 175 -10.09 -17.02 36.16
CA LYS A 175 -10.49 -18.09 35.24
C LYS A 175 -9.20 -18.64 34.66
N GLY A 176 -8.84 -19.86 35.08
CA GLY A 176 -7.64 -20.56 34.64
C GLY A 176 -7.38 -20.40 33.14
N GLN A 177 -6.13 -20.14 32.80
CA GLN A 177 -5.73 -19.80 31.44
C GLN A 177 -5.88 -21.03 30.52
N PRO A 178 -6.41 -20.89 29.29
CA PRO A 178 -6.50 -22.01 28.36
C PRO A 178 -5.10 -22.58 28.05
N VAL A 179 -4.99 -23.92 28.09
CA VAL A 179 -3.73 -24.66 27.89
C VAL A 179 -3.07 -24.27 26.56
N GLY A 180 -1.81 -23.86 26.60
CA GLY A 180 -1.02 -23.44 25.43
C GLY A 180 -1.02 -21.94 25.14
N LEU A 181 -1.66 -21.13 26.00
CA LEU A 181 -1.68 -19.66 25.92
C LEU A 181 -0.89 -19.01 27.08
N GLY A 182 0.23 -19.60 27.51
CA GLY A 182 1.11 -19.07 28.57
C GLY A 182 2.30 -18.28 28.04
N TRP A 183 3.30 -18.03 28.90
CA TRP A 183 4.57 -17.38 28.53
C TRP A 183 5.37 -18.18 27.47
N ASP A 184 5.23 -19.51 27.47
CA ASP A 184 5.80 -20.43 26.46
C ASP A 184 4.84 -20.68 25.26
N GLY A 185 3.69 -20.00 25.24
CA GLY A 185 2.65 -20.15 24.23
C GLY A 185 2.91 -19.29 22.99
N ILE A 186 2.62 -19.84 21.80
CA ILE A 186 2.65 -19.07 20.56
C ILE A 186 1.58 -17.97 20.62
N THR A 187 2.01 -16.71 20.74
CA THR A 187 1.11 -15.56 20.71
C THR A 187 0.48 -15.46 19.32
N LYS A 188 -0.84 -15.64 19.24
CA LYS A 188 -1.61 -15.45 18.01
C LYS A 188 -2.18 -14.03 17.98
N ALA A 189 -2.26 -13.44 16.79
CA ALA A 189 -2.97 -12.19 16.59
C ALA A 189 -4.44 -12.35 17.03
N SER A 190 -5.00 -11.29 17.64
CA SER A 190 -6.42 -11.27 18.00
C SER A 190 -7.26 -11.44 16.73
N GLN A 191 -8.11 -12.47 16.71
CA GLN A 191 -9.03 -12.66 15.60
C GLN A 191 -10.11 -11.57 15.68
N PRO A 192 -10.35 -10.81 14.59
CA PRO A 192 -11.42 -9.83 14.56
C PRO A 192 -12.74 -10.52 14.89
N LYS A 193 -13.45 -10.03 15.91
CA LYS A 193 -14.81 -10.50 16.20
C LYS A 193 -15.69 -10.14 15.02
N LEU A 194 -16.11 -11.15 14.26
CA LEU A 194 -17.13 -11.01 13.23
C LEU A 194 -18.46 -10.79 13.94
N TYR A 195 -18.87 -9.53 14.05
CA TYR A 195 -20.21 -9.22 14.50
C TYR A 195 -21.19 -9.54 13.37
N PRO A 196 -22.27 -10.30 13.65
CA PRO A 196 -23.32 -10.47 12.67
C PRO A 196 -23.88 -9.09 12.31
N VAL A 197 -24.27 -8.92 11.04
CA VAL A 197 -24.95 -7.70 10.62
C VAL A 197 -26.26 -7.59 11.39
N ASP A 198 -26.45 -6.47 12.08
CA ASP A 198 -27.71 -6.21 12.78
C ASP A 198 -28.86 -6.24 11.76
N PRO A 199 -30.04 -6.75 12.16
CA PRO A 199 -31.20 -6.74 11.29
C PRO A 199 -31.56 -5.29 10.89
N PRO A 200 -32.06 -5.07 9.66
CA PRO A 200 -32.42 -3.75 9.19
C PRO A 200 -33.51 -3.13 10.09
N ASN A 201 -33.41 -1.82 10.35
CA ASN A 201 -34.43 -1.10 11.12
C ASN A 201 -35.75 -1.12 10.35
N SER A 202 -36.78 -1.73 10.94
CA SER A 202 -38.11 -1.93 10.35
C SER A 202 -39.12 -0.85 10.79
N THR A 203 -38.66 0.21 11.42
CA THR A 203 -39.50 1.32 11.87
C THR A 203 -40.15 2.03 10.68
N ASP A 204 -41.48 2.11 10.66
CA ASP A 204 -42.24 2.86 9.65
C ASP A 204 -42.22 4.37 9.99
N PRO A 205 -41.59 5.21 9.14
CA PRO A 205 -41.50 6.65 9.39
C PRO A 205 -42.88 7.32 9.37
N ASP A 206 -43.79 6.92 8.48
CA ASP A 206 -45.09 7.59 8.34
C ASP A 206 -46.02 7.28 9.52
N ALA A 207 -45.98 6.06 10.03
CA ALA A 207 -46.72 5.68 11.22
C ALA A 207 -46.18 6.37 12.48
N THR A 208 -44.85 6.39 12.64
CA THR A 208 -44.22 7.01 13.83
C THR A 208 -44.37 8.53 13.83
N ILE A 209 -44.36 9.20 12.69
CA ILE A 209 -44.66 10.65 12.60
C ILE A 209 -46.10 10.95 13.08
N LYS A 210 -47.07 10.10 12.73
CA LYS A 210 -48.46 10.25 13.21
C LYS A 210 -48.55 10.05 14.72
N GLN A 211 -47.91 9.01 15.25
CA GLN A 211 -47.87 8.74 16.69
C GLN A 211 -47.24 9.90 17.49
N VAL A 212 -46.18 10.52 16.97
CA VAL A 212 -45.56 11.72 17.58
C VAL A 212 -46.52 12.92 17.50
N LYS A 213 -47.21 13.10 16.38
CA LYS A 213 -48.16 14.21 16.21
C LYS A 213 -49.39 14.09 17.11
N ASP A 214 -49.84 12.87 17.35
CA ASP A 214 -51.01 12.56 18.17
C ASP A 214 -50.67 12.38 19.66
N ASP A 215 -49.41 12.60 20.06
CA ASP A 215 -48.88 12.48 21.43
C ASP A 215 -49.20 11.12 22.07
N ASP A 216 -48.90 10.04 21.33
CA ASP A 216 -49.18 8.67 21.78
C ASP A 216 -48.27 8.27 22.97
N HIS A 217 -48.87 8.15 24.15
CA HIS A 217 -48.25 7.69 25.39
C HIS A 217 -47.56 6.30 25.31
N ASN A 218 -47.87 5.48 24.29
CA ASN A 218 -47.21 4.18 24.09
C ASN A 218 -45.85 4.29 23.36
N LEU A 219 -45.57 5.42 22.72
CA LEU A 219 -44.31 5.66 22.03
C LEU A 219 -43.26 6.21 23.02
N THR A 220 -42.58 5.30 23.73
CA THR A 220 -41.54 5.68 24.70
C THR A 220 -40.17 5.92 24.07
N ASP A 221 -39.81 5.08 23.09
CA ASP A 221 -38.51 5.11 22.42
C ASP A 221 -38.71 5.15 20.89
N LEU A 222 -38.13 6.16 20.24
CA LEU A 222 -38.17 6.34 18.79
C LEU A 222 -36.76 6.24 18.20
N ASN A 223 -36.52 5.24 17.34
CA ASN A 223 -35.23 5.02 16.69
C ASN A 223 -35.32 5.15 15.17
N TRP A 224 -34.83 6.27 14.64
CA TRP A 224 -34.73 6.53 13.20
C TRP A 224 -33.35 6.30 12.59
N ASN A 225 -32.45 5.62 13.29
CA ASN A 225 -31.13 5.32 12.76
C ASN A 225 -31.21 4.24 11.68
N ASN A 226 -30.51 4.45 10.55
CA ASN A 226 -30.32 3.47 9.48
C ASN A 226 -31.60 2.84 8.91
N ILE A 227 -32.71 3.61 8.83
CA ILE A 227 -33.93 3.18 8.13
C ILE A 227 -33.68 3.19 6.61
N LYS A 228 -34.23 2.22 5.87
CA LYS A 228 -34.14 2.11 4.41
C LYS A 228 -35.37 2.63 3.70
#